data_AF-A0A1Y3N2B3-F1
#
_entry.id   AF-A0A1Y3N2B3-F1
#
_cell.length_a   1.000
_cell.length_b   1.000
_cell.length_c   1.000
_cell.angle_alpha   90.00
_cell.angle_beta   90.00
_cell.angle_gamma   90.00
#
_symmetry.space_group_name_H-M   'P 1'
#
loop_
_entity.id
_entity.type
_entity.pdbx_description
1 polymer ?
#
loop_
_entity_poly.entity_id
_entity_poly.type
_entity_poly.pdbx_seq_one_letter_code
_entity_poly.pdbx_strand_id
1 'polypeptide(L)'
;MTIPVYTYIVFTTIIETVNIQDEVSITIKDLFNATGTIIITIVVLYYLYIYKIYDIYTNLSFSSVNINNYTSSMVFKTRQSKNVLSSFIPSNENINRPQIIEIKNIEKCNIKMTKEDDIINGYLNNKNNAELIINIKNGDLIITNNINLNNNNIKKLKIIGESKDYSILNFSNINNGFIFGNSIKEIELSKISINGNLKFMNNNKVEIGNVNINGILDFNSQCFDDQCIDDQSIIINNLNFHSKTESKEYCINLFGNVKINNSFFYGNSSCKNGIMKYDGEHMNNIEIIDSYFNGEYLNQCFKIINSLKSEIISSKFEKGASYKNGGLLYIYSSSEYRTNIVMFDTEYSDVGNINQPINNGGLIASVEGFSNLYIKDFYGENLNGGNGVGAFTLNQESTIEINNIELHGVDASGIGGVFFTSSNEAIGSKFKITNGNFKDFIQNSVNLASSFIMVEKNIDISINNPTKIEFNNVSISNYTSFSPSLLFKSQSINEKITYDYGEITISNSYFSDIWRCMVSDYCVITNRDEILNIVQNGIIDIGNDSTVTINNTTFEFCYSSKK
;
A
#
# COMPACT_ATOMS: atom_id res chain seq x y z
N MET A 1 12.45 29.56 -29.56
CA MET A 1 13.21 29.70 -28.30
C MET A 1 13.43 31.15 -27.86
N THR A 2 13.03 32.16 -28.64
CA THR A 2 13.51 33.54 -28.45
C THR A 2 12.65 34.40 -27.53
N ILE A 3 11.33 34.18 -27.45
CA ILE A 3 10.40 35.13 -26.83
C ILE A 3 10.61 35.28 -25.30
N PRO A 4 10.63 34.20 -24.48
CA PRO A 4 10.76 34.37 -23.03
C PRO A 4 12.11 34.98 -22.61
N VAL A 5 13.17 34.64 -23.34
CA VAL A 5 14.52 35.15 -23.09
C VAL A 5 14.60 36.66 -23.38
N TYR A 6 14.05 37.12 -24.50
CA TYR A 6 14.01 38.54 -24.81
C TYR A 6 13.13 39.34 -23.85
N THR A 7 11.96 38.81 -23.48
CA THR A 7 11.10 39.46 -22.47
C THR A 7 11.82 39.57 -21.13
N TYR A 8 12.46 38.49 -20.68
CA TYR A 8 13.23 38.49 -19.44
C TYR A 8 14.35 39.54 -19.46
N ILE A 9 15.16 39.56 -20.53
CA ILE A 9 16.28 40.52 -20.66
C ILE A 9 15.76 41.96 -20.66
N VAL A 10 14.74 42.27 -21.46
CA VAL A 10 14.19 43.64 -21.57
C VAL A 10 13.63 44.13 -20.23
N PHE A 11 12.81 43.32 -19.55
CA PHE A 11 12.21 43.74 -18.28
C PHE A 11 13.26 43.84 -17.17
N THR A 12 14.25 42.94 -17.14
CA THR A 12 15.36 43.02 -16.18
C THR A 12 16.16 44.30 -16.39
N THR A 13 16.52 44.65 -17.64
CA THR A 13 17.25 45.89 -17.95
C THR A 13 16.45 47.14 -17.59
N ILE A 14 15.13 47.16 -17.84
CA ILE A 14 14.25 48.28 -17.45
C ILE A 14 14.22 48.43 -15.92
N ILE A 15 14.02 47.33 -15.19
CA ILE A 15 14.01 47.34 -13.73
C ILE A 15 15.33 47.86 -13.16
N GLU A 16 16.46 47.36 -13.65
CA GLU A 16 17.78 47.80 -13.20
C GLU A 16 18.02 49.29 -13.51
N THR A 17 17.62 49.75 -14.70
CA THR A 17 17.75 51.16 -15.09
C THR A 17 16.93 52.07 -14.17
N VAL A 18 15.71 51.68 -13.81
CA VAL A 18 14.85 52.42 -12.87
C VAL A 18 15.44 52.42 -11.46
N ASN A 19 16.06 51.32 -11.04
CA ASN A 19 16.66 51.20 -9.72
C ASN A 19 17.93 52.07 -9.55
N ILE A 20 18.70 52.28 -10.62
CA ILE A 20 19.92 53.10 -10.64
C ILE A 20 19.64 54.62 -10.53
N GLN A 21 18.46 55.08 -10.94
CA GLN A 21 18.13 56.51 -10.89
C GLN A 21 17.75 56.94 -9.47
N ASP A 22 18.59 57.75 -8.82
CA ASP A 22 18.39 58.23 -7.44
C ASP A 22 17.22 59.22 -7.32
N GLU A 23 16.84 59.88 -8.41
CA GLU A 23 15.74 60.86 -8.46
C GLU A 23 14.34 60.20 -8.56
N VAL A 24 14.28 58.88 -8.81
CA VAL A 24 13.01 58.15 -8.91
C VAL A 24 12.50 57.81 -7.51
N SER A 25 11.26 58.21 -7.20
CA SER A 25 10.65 57.90 -5.90
C SER A 25 10.60 56.39 -5.64
N ILE A 26 10.78 56.00 -4.38
CA ILE A 26 10.75 54.60 -3.93
C ILE A 26 9.47 53.90 -4.37
N THR A 27 8.32 54.58 -4.28
CA THR A 27 7.01 54.04 -4.70
C THR A 27 6.98 53.65 -6.18
N ILE A 28 7.66 54.42 -7.05
CA ILE A 28 7.75 54.10 -8.48
C ILE A 28 8.69 52.90 -8.70
N LYS A 29 9.82 52.82 -7.98
CA LYS A 29 10.71 51.65 -8.05
C LYS A 29 9.99 50.36 -7.66
N ASP A 30 9.23 50.39 -6.57
CA ASP A 30 8.43 49.24 -6.11
C ASP A 30 7.37 48.82 -7.12
N LEU A 31 6.68 49.79 -7.75
CA LEU A 31 5.69 49.52 -8.79
C LEU A 31 6.31 48.82 -10.01
N PHE A 32 7.47 49.28 -10.48
CA PHE A 32 8.18 48.66 -11.61
C PHE A 32 8.70 47.26 -11.28
N ASN A 33 9.24 47.06 -10.08
CA ASN A 33 9.69 45.74 -9.60
C ASN A 33 8.54 44.74 -9.56
N ALA A 34 7.39 45.13 -8.97
CA ALA A 34 6.21 44.28 -8.88
C ALA A 34 5.64 43.96 -10.27
N THR A 35 5.44 44.98 -11.11
CA THR A 35 4.83 44.82 -12.43
C THR A 35 5.72 44.00 -13.38
N GLY A 36 7.03 44.24 -13.36
CA GLY A 36 7.97 43.49 -14.19
C GLY A 36 8.06 42.01 -13.80
N THR A 37 8.03 41.71 -12.50
CA THR A 37 8.00 40.33 -12.00
C THR A 37 6.73 39.59 -12.44
N ILE A 38 5.57 40.25 -12.37
CA ILE A 38 4.29 39.69 -12.85
C ILE A 38 4.36 39.37 -14.34
N ILE A 39 4.85 40.31 -15.16
CA ILE A 39 4.94 40.12 -16.61
C ILE A 39 5.89 38.97 -16.98
N ILE A 40 7.06 38.89 -16.35
CA ILE A 40 8.02 37.79 -16.57
C ILE A 40 7.36 36.46 -16.22
N THR A 41 6.67 36.38 -15.08
CA THR A 41 5.99 35.15 -14.63
C THR A 41 4.91 34.71 -15.60
N ILE A 42 4.07 35.63 -16.08
CA ILE A 42 3.01 35.35 -17.05
C ILE A 42 3.59 34.81 -18.36
N VAL A 43 4.66 35.43 -18.88
CA VAL A 43 5.28 35.01 -20.16
C VAL A 43 5.95 33.65 -20.02
N VAL A 44 6.62 33.37 -18.90
CA VAL A 44 7.21 32.06 -18.62
C VAL A 44 6.14 30.98 -18.52
N LEU A 45 5.07 31.22 -17.74
CA LEU A 45 3.97 30.27 -17.59
C LEU A 45 3.25 30.03 -18.92
N TYR A 46 2.95 31.08 -19.68
CA TYR A 46 2.33 30.95 -21.00
C TYR A 46 3.21 30.11 -21.94
N TYR A 47 4.52 30.38 -21.98
CA TYR A 47 5.41 29.65 -22.89
C TYR A 47 5.59 28.18 -22.47
N LEU A 48 5.84 27.92 -21.18
CA LEU A 48 6.03 26.55 -20.68
C LEU A 48 4.74 25.75 -20.78
N TYR A 49 3.63 26.31 -20.29
CA TYR A 49 2.40 25.57 -20.11
C TYR A 49 1.55 25.54 -21.38
N ILE A 50 1.37 26.67 -22.06
CA ILE A 50 0.50 26.72 -23.23
C ILE A 50 1.25 26.33 -24.50
N TYR A 51 2.49 26.75 -24.70
CA TYR A 51 3.17 26.45 -25.96
C TYR A 51 3.89 25.09 -25.95
N LYS A 52 4.74 24.85 -24.95
CA LYS A 52 5.58 23.63 -24.88
C LYS A 52 4.76 22.37 -24.57
N ILE A 53 3.88 22.40 -23.57
CA ILE A 53 3.06 21.22 -23.23
C ILE A 53 2.02 20.94 -24.32
N TYR A 54 1.41 21.97 -24.92
CA TYR A 54 0.50 21.78 -26.04
C TYR A 54 1.19 21.19 -27.27
N ASP A 55 2.40 21.63 -27.61
CA ASP A 55 3.19 21.07 -28.71
C ASP A 55 3.57 19.60 -28.44
N ILE A 56 3.89 19.25 -27.18
CA ILE A 56 4.09 17.84 -26.79
C ILE A 56 2.78 17.05 -26.96
N TYR A 57 1.65 17.60 -26.50
CA TYR A 57 0.34 16.95 -26.59
C TYR A 57 -0.12 16.71 -28.03
N THR A 58 0.04 17.70 -28.91
CA THR A 58 -0.37 17.58 -30.31
C THR A 58 0.58 16.68 -31.11
N ASN A 59 1.89 16.74 -30.86
CA ASN A 59 2.85 15.87 -31.54
C ASN A 59 2.75 14.41 -31.10
N LEU A 60 2.35 14.14 -29.85
CA LEU A 60 2.01 12.78 -29.39
C LEU A 60 0.76 12.22 -30.11
N SER A 61 -0.22 13.08 -30.42
CA SER A 61 -1.50 12.66 -31.02
C SER A 61 -1.44 12.27 -32.51
N PHE A 62 -0.36 12.61 -33.25
CA PHE A 62 -0.26 12.39 -34.69
C PHE A 62 0.79 11.37 -35.14
N SER A 63 1.45 10.69 -34.21
CA SER A 63 2.16 9.46 -34.55
C SER A 63 1.17 8.30 -34.67
N SER A 64 0.31 8.36 -35.70
CA SER A 64 -0.39 7.18 -36.19
C SER A 64 0.66 6.19 -36.64
N VAL A 65 1.03 5.28 -35.72
CA VAL A 65 1.78 4.08 -36.04
C VAL A 65 1.05 3.45 -37.21
N ASN A 66 1.73 3.39 -38.35
CA ASN A 66 1.21 2.80 -39.56
C ASN A 66 1.20 1.27 -39.35
N ILE A 67 0.20 0.79 -38.61
CA ILE A 67 -0.08 -0.64 -38.40
C ILE A 67 -0.78 -1.17 -39.65
N ASN A 68 -0.07 -1.13 -40.77
CA ASN A 68 -0.44 -1.82 -41.99
C ASN A 68 0.77 -2.69 -42.36
N ASN A 69 0.84 -3.91 -41.79
CA ASN A 69 1.44 -5.12 -42.38
C ASN A 69 1.78 -6.24 -41.36
N TYR A 70 0.87 -6.55 -40.42
CA TYR A 70 0.89 -7.86 -39.77
C TYR A 70 -0.54 -8.42 -39.61
N THR A 71 -1.14 -8.79 -40.73
CA THR A 71 -2.21 -9.80 -40.75
C THR A 71 -1.57 -11.17 -40.59
N SER A 72 -1.36 -11.60 -39.34
CA SER A 72 -1.18 -13.02 -39.03
C SER A 72 -2.38 -13.51 -38.23
N SER A 73 -3.20 -14.30 -38.91
CA SER A 73 -4.39 -14.94 -38.39
C SER A 73 -4.03 -15.90 -37.24
N MET A 74 -4.27 -15.51 -35.99
CA MET A 74 -4.43 -16.47 -34.90
C MET A 74 -5.83 -17.07 -34.96
N VAL A 75 -5.95 -18.15 -35.74
CA VAL A 75 -7.09 -19.07 -35.66
C VAL A 75 -6.90 -19.92 -34.40
N PHE A 76 -7.78 -19.73 -33.42
CA PHE A 76 -7.96 -20.66 -32.31
C PHE A 76 -8.34 -22.04 -32.88
N LYS A 77 -7.40 -23.00 -32.89
CA LYS A 77 -7.68 -24.42 -33.09
C LYS A 77 -7.79 -25.11 -31.74
N THR A 78 -9.03 -25.31 -31.30
CA THR A 78 -9.39 -26.30 -30.29
C THR A 78 -8.95 -27.70 -30.73
N ARG A 79 -8.20 -28.40 -29.87
CA ARG A 79 -7.83 -29.81 -30.02
C ARG A 79 -9.09 -30.69 -29.97
N GLN A 80 -9.45 -31.29 -31.10
CA GLN A 80 -10.11 -32.60 -31.10
C GLN A 80 -9.21 -33.61 -31.78
N SER A 81 -9.02 -34.74 -31.10
CA SER A 81 -8.33 -35.93 -31.56
C SER A 81 -9.09 -36.60 -32.71
N LYS A 82 -8.38 -36.97 -33.78
CA LYS A 82 -8.58 -38.25 -34.48
C LYS A 82 -7.48 -38.50 -35.52
N ASN A 83 -6.99 -39.73 -35.50
CA ASN A 83 -6.17 -40.39 -36.52
C ASN A 83 -6.79 -40.24 -37.92
N VAL A 84 -5.99 -39.95 -38.95
CA VAL A 84 -5.98 -40.66 -40.25
C VAL A 84 -4.64 -40.39 -40.95
N LEU A 85 -4.05 -41.48 -41.44
CA LEU A 85 -2.90 -41.59 -42.33
C LEU A 85 -3.31 -41.18 -43.76
N SER A 86 -2.54 -40.34 -44.47
CA SER A 86 -2.14 -40.57 -45.87
C SER A 86 -1.39 -39.39 -46.48
N SER A 87 -0.42 -39.79 -47.31
CA SER A 87 0.51 -39.08 -48.17
C SER A 87 -0.07 -37.93 -49.01
N PHE A 88 0.67 -36.83 -49.11
CA PHE A 88 0.82 -36.07 -50.37
C PHE A 88 2.16 -35.31 -50.37
N ILE A 89 3.00 -35.64 -51.36
CA ILE A 89 4.20 -34.90 -51.80
C ILE A 89 3.73 -33.88 -52.84
N PRO A 90 4.20 -32.61 -52.79
CA PRO A 90 4.99 -32.15 -53.95
C PRO A 90 6.16 -31.20 -53.63
N SER A 91 7.24 -31.44 -54.38
CA SER A 91 8.23 -30.54 -54.98
C SER A 91 8.89 -29.41 -54.18
N ASN A 92 10.18 -29.63 -53.86
CA ASN A 92 11.34 -28.76 -54.10
C ASN A 92 11.09 -27.26 -54.32
N GLU A 93 11.17 -26.50 -53.23
CA GLU A 93 11.73 -25.15 -53.25
C GLU A 93 12.88 -25.06 -52.24
N ASN A 94 14.02 -24.57 -52.71
CA ASN A 94 15.23 -24.33 -51.93
C ASN A 94 14.99 -23.22 -50.90
N ILE A 95 14.44 -23.59 -49.74
CA ILE A 95 14.38 -22.72 -48.57
C ILE A 95 15.70 -22.86 -47.84
N ASN A 96 16.49 -21.78 -47.82
CA ASN A 96 17.67 -21.63 -46.97
C ASN A 96 17.29 -21.99 -45.52
N ARG A 97 17.75 -23.16 -45.07
CA ARG A 97 17.57 -23.60 -43.69
C ARG A 97 18.13 -22.51 -42.76
N PRO A 98 17.36 -22.00 -41.79
CA PRO A 98 17.94 -21.15 -40.75
C PRO A 98 19.05 -21.96 -40.07
N GLN A 99 20.24 -21.35 -39.98
CA GLN A 99 21.34 -21.91 -39.22
C GLN A 99 20.80 -22.25 -37.82
N ILE A 100 20.79 -23.54 -37.51
CA ILE A 100 20.53 -24.02 -36.16
C ILE A 100 21.66 -23.45 -35.32
N ILE A 101 21.38 -22.38 -34.59
CA ILE A 101 22.30 -21.82 -33.60
C ILE A 101 22.42 -22.90 -32.53
N GLU A 102 23.53 -23.62 -32.57
CA GLU A 102 23.90 -24.60 -31.57
C GLU A 102 23.97 -23.85 -30.22
N ILE A 103 22.99 -24.12 -29.35
CA ILE A 103 22.95 -23.54 -28.01
C ILE A 103 24.17 -24.09 -27.28
N LYS A 104 25.23 -23.27 -27.18
CA LYS A 104 26.42 -23.60 -26.40
C LYS A 104 25.98 -24.01 -25.00
N ASN A 105 26.42 -25.20 -24.58
CA ASN A 105 26.19 -25.72 -23.23
C ASN A 105 26.57 -24.65 -22.19
N ILE A 106 25.62 -24.27 -21.35
CA ILE A 106 25.86 -23.36 -20.23
C ILE A 106 26.72 -24.14 -19.23
N GLU A 107 27.99 -23.74 -19.09
CA GLU A 107 28.88 -24.34 -18.09
C GLU A 107 28.37 -24.01 -16.67
N LYS A 108 28.29 -25.03 -15.82
CA LYS A 108 27.81 -24.94 -14.44
C LYS A 108 28.96 -25.20 -13.47
N CYS A 109 29.10 -24.37 -12.46
CA CYS A 109 30.07 -24.57 -11.38
C CYS A 109 29.37 -24.89 -10.06
N ASN A 110 29.72 -26.03 -9.46
CA ASN A 110 29.23 -26.47 -8.17
C ASN A 110 30.32 -26.31 -7.11
N ILE A 111 30.08 -25.48 -6.11
CA ILE A 111 30.97 -25.32 -4.95
C ILE A 111 30.30 -25.97 -3.74
N LYS A 112 31.09 -26.68 -2.97
CA LYS A 112 30.69 -27.27 -1.69
C LYS A 112 31.35 -26.48 -0.58
N MET A 113 30.55 -25.90 0.31
CA MET A 113 31.07 -25.02 1.34
C MET A 113 31.32 -25.74 2.66
N THR A 114 32.45 -25.41 3.26
CA THR A 114 32.84 -25.82 4.62
C THR A 114 33.36 -24.67 5.48
N LYS A 115 33.83 -23.57 4.86
CA LYS A 115 34.31 -22.35 5.52
C LYS A 115 34.02 -21.09 4.69
N GLU A 116 34.15 -19.90 5.30
CA GLU A 116 33.87 -18.60 4.67
C GLU A 116 34.70 -18.38 3.39
N ASP A 117 35.99 -18.73 3.42
CA ASP A 117 36.90 -18.64 2.27
C ASP A 117 36.41 -19.40 1.03
N ASP A 118 35.62 -20.47 1.20
CA ASP A 118 35.12 -21.28 0.08
C ASP A 118 34.12 -20.46 -0.76
N ILE A 119 33.35 -19.57 -0.12
CA ILE A 119 32.42 -18.65 -0.81
C ILE A 119 33.23 -17.67 -1.67
N ILE A 120 34.17 -16.99 -1.03
CA ILE A 120 34.91 -15.88 -1.64
C ILE A 120 35.76 -16.41 -2.79
N ASN A 121 36.53 -17.48 -2.55
CA ASN A 121 37.40 -18.05 -3.56
C ASN A 121 36.60 -18.72 -4.68
N GLY A 122 35.53 -19.43 -4.36
CA GLY A 122 34.69 -20.05 -5.37
C GLY A 122 33.97 -19.02 -6.25
N TYR A 123 33.54 -17.91 -5.67
CA TYR A 123 32.90 -16.81 -6.39
C TYR A 123 33.87 -16.02 -7.28
N LEU A 124 35.04 -15.64 -6.75
CA LEU A 124 36.03 -14.83 -7.45
C LEU A 124 36.74 -15.60 -8.58
N ASN A 125 36.96 -16.91 -8.39
CA ASN A 125 37.66 -17.73 -9.39
C ASN A 125 36.75 -18.20 -10.53
N ASN A 126 35.44 -17.96 -10.44
CA ASN A 126 34.49 -18.34 -11.48
C ASN A 126 34.47 -17.29 -12.62
N LYS A 127 35.37 -17.47 -13.60
CA LYS A 127 35.51 -16.56 -14.74
C LYS A 127 34.59 -16.87 -15.93
N ASN A 128 34.11 -18.10 -16.06
CA ASN A 128 33.49 -18.57 -17.32
C ASN A 128 32.04 -19.08 -17.16
N ASN A 129 31.57 -19.37 -15.94
CA ASN A 129 30.24 -19.97 -15.78
C ASN A 129 29.17 -18.89 -15.57
N ALA A 130 28.10 -18.96 -16.36
CA ALA A 130 26.93 -18.12 -16.19
C ALA A 130 26.10 -18.51 -14.95
N GLU A 131 26.20 -19.76 -14.50
CA GLU A 131 25.49 -20.29 -13.33
C GLU A 131 26.48 -20.77 -12.25
N LEU A 132 26.26 -20.31 -11.01
CA LEU A 132 26.97 -20.75 -9.82
C LEU A 132 26.02 -21.40 -8.82
N ILE A 133 26.36 -22.60 -8.37
CA ILE A 133 25.60 -23.32 -7.35
C ILE A 133 26.49 -23.53 -6.13
N ILE A 134 26.03 -23.00 -5.00
CA ILE A 134 26.68 -23.04 -3.71
C ILE A 134 25.90 -24.00 -2.82
N ASN A 135 26.50 -25.13 -2.45
CA ASN A 135 25.88 -26.12 -1.58
C ASN A 135 26.39 -25.99 -0.14
N ILE A 136 25.49 -25.68 0.79
CA ILE A 136 25.74 -25.56 2.22
C ILE A 136 25.49 -26.91 2.87
N LYS A 137 26.51 -27.49 3.49
CA LYS A 137 26.39 -28.76 4.20
C LYS A 137 25.72 -28.55 5.57
N ASN A 138 25.47 -29.64 6.29
CA ASN A 138 25.09 -29.56 7.70
C ASN A 138 26.22 -28.94 8.53
N GLY A 139 25.86 -27.94 9.34
CA GLY A 139 26.73 -27.21 10.24
C GLY A 139 26.39 -25.72 10.31
N ASP A 140 26.93 -25.08 11.35
CA ASP A 140 26.93 -23.62 11.51
C ASP A 140 28.16 -23.03 10.83
N LEU A 141 27.96 -22.32 9.73
CA LEU A 141 29.03 -21.56 9.09
C LEU A 141 29.04 -20.13 9.63
N ILE A 142 30.11 -19.77 10.33
CA ILE A 142 30.32 -18.39 10.79
C ILE A 142 30.92 -17.56 9.66
N ILE A 143 30.30 -16.42 9.37
CA ILE A 143 30.73 -15.44 8.37
C ILE A 143 31.03 -14.13 9.09
N THR A 144 32.23 -13.59 8.91
CA THR A 144 32.67 -12.44 9.70
C THR A 144 32.26 -11.10 9.10
N ASN A 145 32.15 -11.03 7.78
CA ASN A 145 31.93 -9.78 7.05
C ASN A 145 30.77 -9.88 6.06
N ASN A 146 30.39 -8.73 5.49
CA ASN A 146 29.48 -8.72 4.34
C ASN A 146 30.06 -9.52 3.16
N ILE A 147 29.19 -10.25 2.47
CA ILE A 147 29.53 -10.96 1.24
C ILE A 147 28.94 -10.19 0.07
N ASN A 148 29.79 -9.45 -0.64
CA ASN A 148 29.42 -8.67 -1.82
C ASN A 148 29.55 -9.51 -3.09
N LEU A 149 28.44 -9.71 -3.79
CA LEU A 149 28.35 -10.58 -4.96
C LEU A 149 28.09 -9.75 -6.23
N ASN A 150 29.14 -9.12 -6.77
CA ASN A 150 29.10 -8.20 -7.93
C ASN A 150 29.93 -8.65 -9.17
N ASN A 151 30.15 -9.94 -9.35
CA ASN A 151 30.85 -10.54 -10.49
C ASN A 151 29.95 -10.51 -11.75
N ASN A 152 30.45 -9.89 -12.81
CA ASN A 152 29.74 -9.71 -14.08
C ASN A 152 29.54 -11.00 -14.89
N ASN A 153 30.29 -12.06 -14.57
CA ASN A 153 30.25 -13.33 -15.28
C ASN A 153 29.11 -14.24 -14.82
N ILE A 154 28.66 -14.08 -13.57
CA ILE A 154 27.60 -14.92 -12.98
C ILE A 154 26.26 -14.22 -13.20
N LYS A 155 25.39 -14.86 -13.98
CA LYS A 155 24.01 -14.39 -14.22
C LYS A 155 23.00 -15.08 -13.32
N LYS A 156 23.30 -16.29 -12.87
CA LYS A 156 22.44 -17.08 -12.01
C LYS A 156 23.22 -17.61 -10.81
N LEU A 157 22.69 -17.40 -9.61
CA LEU A 157 23.26 -17.88 -8.36
C LEU A 157 22.24 -18.72 -7.60
N LYS A 158 22.65 -19.89 -7.13
CA LYS A 158 21.87 -20.72 -6.21
C LYS A 158 22.64 -20.94 -4.92
N ILE A 159 22.02 -20.74 -3.77
CA ILE A 159 22.54 -21.10 -2.46
C ILE A 159 21.57 -22.11 -1.85
N ILE A 160 21.99 -23.37 -1.79
CA ILE A 160 21.15 -24.51 -1.46
C ILE A 160 21.73 -25.24 -0.26
N GLY A 161 20.93 -25.42 0.78
CA GLY A 161 21.27 -26.24 1.94
C GLY A 161 20.68 -27.64 1.85
N GLU A 162 21.09 -28.50 2.78
CA GLU A 162 20.50 -29.82 2.96
C GLU A 162 19.13 -29.70 3.68
N SER A 163 19.08 -28.87 4.72
CA SER A 163 17.87 -28.51 5.47
C SER A 163 18.05 -27.15 6.13
N LYS A 164 16.97 -26.37 6.27
CA LYS A 164 17.02 -25.11 7.01
C LYS A 164 17.40 -25.30 8.48
N ASP A 165 17.16 -26.47 9.06
CA ASP A 165 17.46 -26.75 10.47
C ASP A 165 18.95 -27.06 10.72
N TYR A 166 19.70 -27.40 9.67
CA TYR A 166 21.10 -27.84 9.79
C TYR A 166 22.08 -27.06 8.92
N SER A 167 21.63 -26.45 7.81
CA SER A 167 22.45 -25.63 6.93
C SER A 167 22.31 -24.17 7.33
N ILE A 168 23.11 -23.74 8.30
CA ILE A 168 22.97 -22.44 8.97
C ILE A 168 24.15 -21.52 8.57
N LEU A 169 23.83 -20.33 8.10
CA LEU A 169 24.77 -19.25 7.79
C LEU A 169 24.64 -18.18 8.88
N ASN A 170 25.67 -18.05 9.72
CA ASN A 170 25.69 -17.15 10.88
C ASN A 170 26.65 -15.98 10.63
N PHE A 171 26.12 -14.79 10.36
CA PHE A 171 26.95 -13.60 10.34
C PHE A 171 27.29 -13.19 11.78
N SER A 172 28.57 -13.02 12.08
CA SER A 172 29.04 -12.67 13.44
C SER A 172 28.48 -11.34 13.93
N ASN A 173 28.22 -10.42 13.00
CA ASN A 173 27.44 -9.21 13.20
C ASN A 173 26.12 -9.35 12.43
N ILE A 174 24.99 -9.26 13.11
CA ILE A 174 23.65 -9.43 12.52
C ILE A 174 23.34 -8.39 11.42
N ASN A 175 24.02 -7.25 11.45
CA ASN A 175 23.89 -6.22 10.42
C ASN A 175 24.63 -6.56 9.13
N ASN A 176 25.55 -7.52 9.18
CA ASN A 176 26.20 -8.05 7.99
C ASN A 176 25.27 -9.03 7.27
N GLY A 177 25.59 -9.31 6.01
CA GLY A 177 24.73 -10.10 5.16
C GLY A 177 25.28 -10.37 3.77
N PHE A 178 24.41 -10.92 2.94
CA PHE A 178 24.65 -11.03 1.50
C PHE A 178 24.17 -9.77 0.79
N ILE A 179 25.01 -9.24 -0.09
CA ILE A 179 24.68 -8.12 -0.97
C ILE A 179 24.79 -8.63 -2.41
N PHE A 180 23.64 -8.92 -3.02
CA PHE A 180 23.54 -9.40 -4.38
C PHE A 180 23.52 -8.23 -5.36
N GLY A 181 24.59 -8.06 -6.12
CA GLY A 181 24.71 -7.00 -7.10
C GLY A 181 23.80 -7.19 -8.33
N ASN A 182 23.66 -6.12 -9.09
CA ASN A 182 22.86 -6.06 -10.33
C ASN A 182 23.38 -6.94 -11.48
N SER A 183 24.62 -7.45 -11.36
CA SER A 183 25.22 -8.34 -12.34
C SER A 183 24.58 -9.73 -12.35
N ILE A 184 24.08 -10.18 -11.19
CA ILE A 184 23.36 -11.44 -11.00
C ILE A 184 21.89 -11.18 -11.30
N LYS A 185 21.33 -11.87 -12.29
CA LYS A 185 19.94 -11.66 -12.72
C LYS A 185 18.97 -12.60 -12.03
N GLU A 186 19.41 -13.82 -11.73
CA GLU A 186 18.59 -14.84 -11.09
C GLU A 186 19.24 -15.32 -9.78
N ILE A 187 18.47 -15.35 -8.70
CA ILE A 187 18.92 -15.81 -7.39
C ILE A 187 17.92 -16.85 -6.86
N GLU A 188 18.44 -17.96 -6.34
CA GLU A 188 17.66 -19.00 -5.67
C GLU A 188 18.27 -19.31 -4.30
N LEU A 189 17.47 -19.18 -3.25
CA LEU A 189 17.82 -19.55 -1.88
C LEU A 189 16.90 -20.68 -1.44
N SER A 190 17.44 -21.83 -1.04
CA SER A 190 16.59 -22.93 -0.57
C SER A 190 17.19 -23.77 0.56
N LYS A 191 16.32 -24.21 1.47
CA LYS A 191 16.66 -25.16 2.55
C LYS A 191 17.83 -24.70 3.43
N ILE A 192 17.87 -23.42 3.79
CA ILE A 192 18.92 -22.81 4.61
C ILE A 192 18.33 -21.93 5.70
N SER A 193 19.07 -21.76 6.79
CA SER A 193 18.84 -20.68 7.75
C SER A 193 19.91 -19.61 7.58
N ILE A 194 19.52 -18.34 7.57
CA ILE A 194 20.44 -17.20 7.46
C ILE A 194 20.21 -16.27 8.64
N ASN A 195 21.23 -16.09 9.47
CA ASN A 195 21.27 -15.12 10.55
C ASN A 195 22.12 -13.94 10.10
N GLY A 196 21.48 -13.02 9.38
CA GLY A 196 22.09 -11.87 8.72
C GLY A 196 21.15 -11.24 7.71
N ASN A 197 21.55 -10.09 7.17
CA ASN A 197 20.77 -9.35 6.19
C ASN A 197 20.87 -9.94 4.78
N LEU A 198 19.83 -9.76 3.97
CA LEU A 198 19.87 -9.99 2.53
C LEU A 198 19.50 -8.71 1.81
N LYS A 199 20.37 -8.27 0.89
CA LYS A 199 20.14 -7.12 0.04
C LYS A 199 20.21 -7.51 -1.42
N PHE A 200 19.16 -7.22 -2.17
CA PHE A 200 19.02 -7.51 -3.59
C PHE A 200 19.06 -6.20 -4.38
N MET A 201 19.97 -6.06 -5.33
CA MET A 201 20.12 -4.84 -6.14
C MET A 201 19.76 -5.14 -7.59
N ASN A 202 18.56 -4.75 -8.03
CA ASN A 202 18.15 -4.88 -9.45
C ASN A 202 18.28 -6.31 -10.01
N ASN A 203 17.86 -7.30 -9.23
CA ASN A 203 17.86 -8.71 -9.63
C ASN A 203 16.52 -9.04 -10.29
N ASN A 204 16.54 -9.56 -11.52
CA ASN A 204 15.32 -9.82 -12.30
C ASN A 204 14.46 -10.92 -11.69
N LYS A 205 15.05 -11.97 -11.12
CA LYS A 205 14.31 -13.09 -10.55
C LYS A 205 14.91 -13.54 -9.23
N VAL A 206 14.11 -13.58 -8.18
CA VAL A 206 14.54 -14.07 -6.87
C VAL A 206 13.55 -15.12 -6.36
N GLU A 207 14.03 -16.31 -6.06
CA GLU A 207 13.25 -17.41 -5.48
C GLU A 207 13.80 -17.74 -4.08
N ILE A 208 12.93 -17.68 -3.06
CA ILE A 208 13.24 -18.03 -1.67
C ILE A 208 12.30 -19.16 -1.25
N GLY A 209 12.83 -20.37 -1.04
CA GLY A 209 12.04 -21.58 -0.80
C GLY A 209 12.47 -22.39 0.41
N ASN A 210 11.60 -22.54 1.42
CA ASN A 210 11.88 -23.27 2.66
C ASN A 210 13.14 -22.76 3.37
N VAL A 211 13.13 -21.48 3.75
CA VAL A 211 14.27 -20.76 4.35
C VAL A 211 13.85 -20.17 5.69
N ASN A 212 14.75 -20.11 6.66
CA ASN A 212 14.59 -19.25 7.84
C ASN A 212 15.50 -18.03 7.69
N ILE A 213 15.00 -16.83 7.96
CA ILE A 213 15.77 -15.59 7.90
C ILE A 213 15.62 -14.85 9.21
N ASN A 214 16.75 -14.59 9.87
CA ASN A 214 16.85 -13.73 11.03
C ASN A 214 17.64 -12.50 10.62
N GLY A 215 16.97 -11.43 10.20
CA GLY A 215 17.63 -10.28 9.58
C GLY A 215 16.67 -9.30 8.90
N ILE A 216 17.16 -8.59 7.89
CA ILE A 216 16.39 -7.73 6.97
C ILE A 216 16.37 -8.35 5.57
N LEU A 217 15.24 -8.19 4.89
CA LEU A 217 15.08 -8.48 3.45
C LEU A 217 14.90 -7.18 2.68
N ASP A 218 15.95 -6.72 2.00
CA ASP A 218 15.95 -5.43 1.32
C ASP A 218 16.08 -5.63 -0.19
N PHE A 219 14.95 -5.66 -0.89
CA PHE A 219 14.95 -5.58 -2.34
C PHE A 219 15.02 -4.11 -2.71
N ASN A 220 16.02 -3.72 -3.48
CA ASN A 220 16.21 -2.36 -3.94
C ASN A 220 16.07 -2.38 -5.46
N SER A 221 14.94 -1.85 -5.96
CA SER A 221 14.84 -1.42 -7.34
C SER A 221 15.37 0.01 -7.42
N GLN A 222 16.29 0.24 -8.35
CA GLN A 222 16.61 1.59 -8.78
C GLN A 222 15.91 1.82 -10.11
N CYS A 223 14.69 2.36 -10.08
CA CYS A 223 14.16 3.03 -11.25
C CYS A 223 14.91 4.37 -11.40
N PHE A 224 15.76 4.47 -12.41
CA PHE A 224 16.34 5.74 -12.83
C PHE A 224 15.65 6.17 -14.13
N ASP A 225 15.17 7.42 -14.19
CA ASP A 225 14.62 8.04 -15.39
C ASP A 225 13.55 7.17 -16.10
N ASP A 226 12.58 6.69 -15.32
CA ASP A 226 11.45 5.85 -15.80
C ASP A 226 11.83 4.48 -16.40
N GLN A 227 13.11 4.06 -16.30
CA GLN A 227 13.54 2.73 -16.72
C GLN A 227 13.49 1.74 -15.55
N CYS A 228 12.28 1.33 -15.19
CA CYS A 228 12.10 0.22 -14.27
C CYS A 228 12.41 -1.13 -14.95
N ILE A 229 12.70 -2.16 -14.16
CA ILE A 229 12.89 -3.51 -14.70
C ILE A 229 11.51 -4.13 -14.88
N ASP A 230 10.99 -4.06 -16.11
CA ASP A 230 9.61 -4.45 -16.47
C ASP A 230 9.20 -5.89 -16.07
N ASP A 231 10.17 -6.76 -15.75
CA ASP A 231 9.95 -8.18 -15.45
C ASP A 231 10.55 -8.65 -14.11
N GLN A 232 10.76 -7.75 -13.13
CA GLN A 232 11.26 -8.19 -11.83
C GLN A 232 10.23 -9.13 -11.16
N SER A 233 10.67 -10.33 -10.76
CA SER A 233 9.83 -11.35 -10.13
C SER A 233 10.46 -11.86 -8.83
N ILE A 234 9.69 -11.84 -7.75
CA ILE A 234 10.08 -12.34 -6.43
C ILE A 234 9.09 -13.42 -6.01
N ILE A 235 9.58 -14.63 -5.75
CA ILE A 235 8.78 -15.77 -5.29
C ILE A 235 9.30 -16.19 -3.92
N ILE A 236 8.44 -16.10 -2.91
CA ILE A 236 8.71 -16.49 -1.53
C ILE A 236 7.77 -17.62 -1.17
N ASN A 237 8.31 -18.74 -0.70
CA ASN A 237 7.53 -19.91 -0.32
C ASN A 237 8.12 -20.59 0.92
N ASN A 238 7.29 -20.91 1.91
CA ASN A 238 7.73 -21.50 3.18
C ASN A 238 8.87 -20.71 3.86
N LEU A 239 8.81 -19.38 3.82
CA LEU A 239 9.75 -18.54 4.55
C LEU A 239 9.32 -18.42 6.01
N ASN A 240 10.27 -18.54 6.93
CA ASN A 240 10.09 -18.08 8.31
C ASN A 240 11.01 -16.89 8.57
N PHE A 241 10.44 -15.70 8.72
CA PHE A 241 11.16 -14.45 8.85
C PHE A 241 11.03 -13.87 10.27
N HIS A 242 12.16 -13.55 10.89
CA HIS A 242 12.25 -12.81 12.15
C HIS A 242 13.15 -11.59 11.99
N SER A 243 12.67 -10.40 12.31
CA SER A 243 13.53 -9.22 12.39
C SER A 243 14.44 -9.31 13.63
N LYS A 244 15.76 -9.06 13.46
CA LYS A 244 16.75 -9.13 14.57
C LYS A 244 17.88 -8.08 14.50
N THR A 245 17.76 -7.07 13.65
CA THR A 245 18.87 -6.18 13.28
C THR A 245 18.77 -4.80 13.90
N GLU A 246 19.66 -3.89 13.52
CA GLU A 246 19.46 -2.46 13.69
C GLU A 246 18.12 -1.98 13.12
N SER A 247 17.67 -0.85 13.66
CA SER A 247 16.33 -0.33 13.45
C SER A 247 16.14 0.25 12.04
N LYS A 248 15.26 -0.34 11.23
CA LYS A 248 14.83 0.13 9.90
C LYS A 248 13.37 0.55 9.90
N GLU A 249 12.96 1.37 8.93
CA GLU A 249 11.54 1.76 8.80
C GLU A 249 10.65 0.54 8.57
N TYR A 250 11.01 -0.29 7.58
CA TYR A 250 10.44 -1.61 7.34
C TYR A 250 11.56 -2.64 7.27
N CYS A 251 11.29 -3.83 7.78
CA CYS A 251 12.27 -4.92 7.81
C CYS A 251 12.29 -5.74 6.51
N ILE A 252 11.22 -5.63 5.71
CA ILE A 252 11.10 -6.21 4.38
C ILE A 252 10.68 -5.10 3.41
N ASN A 253 11.50 -4.82 2.41
CA ASN A 253 11.14 -3.94 1.28
C ASN A 253 11.03 -4.78 0.02
N LEU A 254 9.92 -4.66 -0.71
CA LEU A 254 9.61 -5.43 -1.91
C LEU A 254 9.21 -4.51 -3.06
N PHE A 255 9.59 -4.92 -4.28
CA PHE A 255 9.36 -4.25 -5.55
C PHE A 255 9.13 -5.31 -6.65
N GLY A 256 8.58 -4.92 -7.80
CA GLY A 256 8.30 -5.86 -8.90
C GLY A 256 7.10 -6.78 -8.64
N ASN A 257 6.97 -7.85 -9.43
CA ASN A 257 5.90 -8.84 -9.29
C ASN A 257 6.24 -9.84 -8.19
N VAL A 258 5.45 -9.86 -7.11
CA VAL A 258 5.74 -10.64 -5.91
C VAL A 258 4.68 -11.71 -5.68
N LYS A 259 5.11 -12.93 -5.34
CA LYS A 259 4.24 -14.00 -4.86
C LYS A 259 4.79 -14.56 -3.55
N ILE A 260 3.98 -14.54 -2.49
CA ILE A 260 4.30 -15.05 -1.16
C ILE A 260 3.30 -16.16 -0.82
N ASN A 261 3.78 -17.35 -0.48
CA ASN A 261 2.93 -18.46 -0.08
C ASN A 261 3.42 -19.12 1.21
N ASN A 262 2.47 -19.54 2.06
CA ASN A 262 2.71 -20.38 3.23
C ASN A 262 3.91 -19.91 4.09
N SER A 263 3.98 -18.61 4.35
CA SER A 263 5.13 -17.98 5.01
C SER A 263 4.73 -17.30 6.32
N PHE A 264 5.69 -17.21 7.23
CA PHE A 264 5.52 -16.66 8.58
C PHE A 264 6.42 -15.43 8.75
N PHE A 265 5.85 -14.33 9.22
CA PHE A 265 6.53 -13.07 9.39
C PHE A 265 6.33 -12.53 10.79
N TYR A 266 7.43 -12.38 11.52
CA TYR A 266 7.44 -11.87 12.88
C TYR A 266 8.12 -10.50 12.88
N GLY A 267 7.36 -9.48 13.29
CA GLY A 267 7.85 -8.16 13.60
C GLY A 267 8.69 -8.15 14.88
N ASN A 268 9.24 -6.98 15.19
CA ASN A 268 9.84 -6.62 16.48
C ASN A 268 10.10 -5.09 16.54
N SER A 269 10.70 -4.62 17.63
CA SER A 269 11.10 -3.21 17.78
C SER A 269 12.15 -2.70 16.77
N SER A 270 12.82 -3.59 16.03
CA SER A 270 13.75 -3.20 14.96
C SER A 270 13.01 -2.68 13.72
N CYS A 271 11.76 -3.03 13.50
CA CYS A 271 10.94 -2.46 12.43
C CYS A 271 10.22 -1.22 12.98
N LYS A 272 10.64 0.01 12.65
CA LYS A 272 10.09 1.22 13.26
C LYS A 272 8.61 1.45 12.93
N ASN A 273 8.23 1.13 11.70
CA ASN A 273 6.87 1.35 11.21
C ASN A 273 6.15 0.02 11.02
N GLY A 274 6.65 -0.84 10.14
CA GLY A 274 5.97 -2.09 9.82
C GLY A 274 6.91 -3.22 9.41
N ILE A 275 6.38 -4.43 9.37
CA ILE A 275 7.15 -5.61 8.99
C ILE A 275 7.55 -5.50 7.52
N MET A 276 6.58 -5.21 6.65
CA MET A 276 6.76 -5.28 5.21
C MET A 276 6.18 -4.05 4.50
N LYS A 277 6.95 -3.53 3.54
CA LYS A 277 6.55 -2.52 2.57
C LYS A 277 6.66 -3.10 1.17
N TYR A 278 5.59 -2.96 0.39
CA TYR A 278 5.58 -3.24 -1.04
C TYR A 278 5.31 -1.94 -1.82
N ASP A 279 6.15 -1.69 -2.81
CA ASP A 279 5.95 -0.64 -3.81
C ASP A 279 5.77 -1.31 -5.18
N GLY A 280 4.57 -1.21 -5.72
CA GLY A 280 4.22 -1.83 -6.99
C GLY A 280 4.63 -1.02 -8.22
N GLU A 281 5.19 0.18 -8.03
CA GLU A 281 5.67 1.02 -9.14
C GLU A 281 4.60 1.14 -10.24
N HIS A 282 3.33 1.30 -9.85
CA HIS A 282 2.10 1.41 -10.65
C HIS A 282 1.78 0.30 -11.66
N MET A 283 2.70 -0.63 -11.91
CA MET A 283 2.60 -1.66 -12.95
C MET A 283 2.68 -3.09 -12.41
N ASN A 284 3.17 -3.25 -11.19
CA ASN A 284 3.44 -4.56 -10.61
C ASN A 284 2.38 -4.99 -9.59
N ASN A 285 2.36 -6.30 -9.38
CA ASN A 285 1.39 -6.97 -8.53
C ASN A 285 2.05 -7.71 -7.36
N ILE A 286 1.32 -7.84 -6.25
CA ILE A 286 1.69 -8.72 -5.14
C ILE A 286 0.55 -9.68 -4.80
N GLU A 287 0.88 -10.94 -4.60
CA GLU A 287 -0.05 -12.00 -4.20
C GLU A 287 0.49 -12.65 -2.91
N ILE A 288 -0.33 -12.69 -1.86
CA ILE A 288 0.00 -13.28 -0.54
C ILE A 288 -1.06 -14.33 -0.22
N ILE A 289 -0.64 -15.59 -0.05
CA ILE A 289 -1.53 -16.73 0.17
C ILE A 289 -1.09 -17.53 1.39
N ASP A 290 -2.05 -17.97 2.20
CA ASP A 290 -1.86 -18.90 3.33
C ASP A 290 -0.74 -18.45 4.29
N SER A 291 -0.58 -17.15 4.51
CA SER A 291 0.56 -16.60 5.24
C SER A 291 0.14 -16.02 6.60
N TYR A 292 1.09 -15.98 7.53
CA TYR A 292 0.89 -15.52 8.89
C TYR A 292 1.79 -14.33 9.21
N PHE A 293 1.21 -13.28 9.80
CA PHE A 293 1.91 -12.08 10.22
C PHE A 293 1.66 -11.78 11.70
N ASN A 294 2.73 -11.50 12.45
CA ASN A 294 2.64 -11.10 13.84
C ASN A 294 3.38 -9.79 14.05
N GLY A 295 2.65 -8.72 14.37
CA GLY A 295 3.22 -7.38 14.57
C GLY A 295 3.88 -7.14 15.93
N GLU A 296 3.82 -8.11 16.86
CA GLU A 296 4.30 -8.01 18.24
C GLU A 296 3.79 -6.78 19.01
N TYR A 297 2.62 -6.25 18.65
CA TYR A 297 2.05 -4.98 19.11
C TYR A 297 2.90 -3.74 18.81
N LEU A 298 3.98 -3.89 18.04
CA LEU A 298 4.95 -2.83 17.77
C LEU A 298 4.92 -2.37 16.32
N ASN A 299 4.40 -3.19 15.42
CA ASN A 299 4.56 -3.01 13.99
C ASN A 299 3.25 -3.10 13.24
N GLN A 300 3.14 -2.25 12.22
CA GLN A 300 2.17 -2.43 11.15
C GLN A 300 2.52 -3.71 10.40
N CYS A 301 1.54 -4.52 10.03
CA CYS A 301 1.84 -5.73 9.29
C CYS A 301 2.34 -5.39 7.88
N PHE A 302 1.57 -4.58 7.15
CA PHE A 302 1.82 -4.39 5.73
C PHE A 302 1.49 -2.99 5.20
N LYS A 303 2.37 -2.46 4.35
CA LYS A 303 2.15 -1.24 3.57
C LYS A 303 2.23 -1.54 2.08
N ILE A 304 1.22 -1.11 1.33
CA ILE A 304 1.15 -1.23 -0.13
C ILE A 304 1.09 0.16 -0.75
N ILE A 305 2.00 0.42 -1.70
CA ILE A 305 2.10 1.68 -2.43
C ILE A 305 2.01 1.42 -3.92
N ASN A 306 1.21 2.22 -4.64
CA ASN A 306 1.18 2.26 -6.11
C ASN A 306 1.16 0.85 -6.75
N SER A 307 0.31 -0.06 -6.29
CA SER A 307 0.25 -1.41 -6.87
C SER A 307 -0.84 -1.47 -7.92
N LEU A 308 -0.55 -2.05 -9.10
CA LEU A 308 -1.59 -2.28 -10.10
C LEU A 308 -2.71 -3.16 -9.53
N LYS A 309 -2.30 -4.27 -8.89
CA LYS A 309 -3.17 -5.22 -8.21
C LYS A 309 -2.45 -5.88 -7.05
N SER A 310 -3.08 -5.94 -5.89
CA SER A 310 -2.63 -6.77 -4.77
C SER A 310 -3.72 -7.74 -4.32
N GLU A 311 -3.32 -8.96 -3.97
CA GLU A 311 -4.21 -10.01 -3.47
C GLU A 311 -3.67 -10.58 -2.16
N ILE A 312 -4.53 -10.66 -1.14
CA ILE A 312 -4.24 -11.31 0.15
C ILE A 312 -5.35 -12.35 0.37
N ILE A 313 -4.98 -13.62 0.49
CA ILE A 313 -5.92 -14.75 0.46
C ILE A 313 -5.60 -15.69 1.62
N SER A 314 -6.63 -16.11 2.37
CA SER A 314 -6.54 -17.18 3.39
C SER A 314 -5.40 -16.94 4.39
N SER A 315 -5.18 -15.68 4.75
CA SER A 315 -4.03 -15.25 5.56
C SER A 315 -4.47 -14.77 6.94
N LYS A 316 -3.59 -14.93 7.93
CA LYS A 316 -3.87 -14.56 9.32
C LYS A 316 -2.91 -13.49 9.79
N PHE A 317 -3.46 -12.49 10.48
CA PHE A 317 -2.72 -11.38 11.05
C PHE A 317 -3.01 -11.33 12.55
N GLU A 318 -2.01 -11.05 13.38
CA GLU A 318 -2.18 -10.91 14.81
C GLU A 318 -1.28 -9.81 15.36
N LYS A 319 -1.69 -9.17 16.45
CA LYS A 319 -0.82 -8.27 17.22
C LYS A 319 -0.24 -7.15 16.38
N GLY A 320 -1.01 -6.66 15.40
CA GLY A 320 -0.64 -5.47 14.65
C GLY A 320 -0.72 -4.23 15.53
N ALA A 321 0.10 -3.23 15.20
CA ALA A 321 -0.01 -1.88 15.75
C ALA A 321 0.39 -0.86 14.70
N SER A 322 0.10 0.41 14.92
CA SER A 322 0.57 1.45 14.00
C SER A 322 0.72 2.78 14.70
N TYR A 323 1.83 3.46 14.43
CA TYR A 323 2.06 4.78 15.00
C TYR A 323 1.41 5.92 14.22
N LYS A 324 1.00 5.70 12.96
CA LYS A 324 0.48 6.77 12.09
C LYS A 324 -0.63 6.37 11.12
N ASN A 325 -0.74 5.10 10.74
CA ASN A 325 -1.63 4.59 9.68
C ASN A 325 -2.38 3.30 10.09
N GLY A 326 -2.86 2.49 9.14
CA GLY A 326 -3.57 1.23 9.41
C GLY A 326 -2.75 0.19 10.18
N GLY A 327 -3.32 -0.52 11.16
CA GLY A 327 -2.61 -1.56 11.91
C GLY A 327 -2.25 -2.80 11.09
N LEU A 328 -3.22 -3.34 10.33
CA LEU A 328 -2.95 -4.44 9.39
C LEU A 328 -2.38 -3.87 8.09
N LEU A 329 -3.10 -2.94 7.48
CA LEU A 329 -2.85 -2.49 6.12
C LEU A 329 -2.85 -0.97 5.99
N TYR A 330 -1.81 -0.44 5.37
CA TYR A 330 -1.83 0.93 4.83
C TYR A 330 -1.70 0.91 3.32
N ILE A 331 -2.63 1.56 2.65
CA ILE A 331 -2.71 1.64 1.20
C ILE A 331 -2.57 3.10 0.79
N TYR A 332 -1.66 3.34 -0.16
CA TYR A 332 -1.51 4.65 -0.76
C TYR A 332 -1.27 4.54 -2.27
N SER A 333 -1.93 5.40 -3.04
CA SER A 333 -1.70 5.55 -4.47
C SER A 333 -1.62 7.02 -4.83
N SER A 334 -0.66 7.40 -5.68
CA SER A 334 -0.61 8.76 -6.23
C SER A 334 -1.81 9.05 -7.14
N SER A 335 -2.00 10.32 -7.51
CA SER A 335 -3.12 10.75 -8.36
C SER A 335 -3.08 10.26 -9.81
N GLU A 336 -1.95 9.71 -10.23
CA GLU A 336 -1.77 9.23 -11.60
C GLU A 336 -2.23 7.79 -11.79
N TYR A 337 -2.31 7.01 -10.72
CA TYR A 337 -2.52 5.57 -10.78
C TYR A 337 -3.55 5.13 -9.76
N ARG A 338 -4.37 4.13 -10.13
CA ARG A 338 -5.32 3.53 -9.21
C ARG A 338 -4.81 2.22 -8.67
N THR A 339 -4.57 2.16 -7.35
CA THR A 339 -4.18 0.93 -6.67
C THR A 339 -5.39 0.07 -6.38
N ASN A 340 -5.38 -1.22 -6.74
CA ASN A 340 -6.49 -2.14 -6.46
C ASN A 340 -6.05 -3.28 -5.55
N ILE A 341 -6.74 -3.47 -4.43
CA ILE A 341 -6.39 -4.49 -3.44
C ILE A 341 -7.62 -5.35 -3.16
N VAL A 342 -7.41 -6.66 -3.15
CA VAL A 342 -8.42 -7.66 -2.82
C VAL A 342 -7.94 -8.46 -1.63
N MET A 343 -8.75 -8.53 -0.58
CA MET A 343 -8.55 -9.41 0.56
C MET A 343 -9.69 -10.43 0.61
N PHE A 344 -9.34 -11.71 0.73
CA PHE A 344 -10.30 -12.81 0.82
C PHE A 344 -9.94 -13.73 1.98
N ASP A 345 -10.96 -14.16 2.75
CA ASP A 345 -10.81 -15.20 3.78
C ASP A 345 -9.69 -14.83 4.77
N THR A 346 -9.81 -13.68 5.42
CA THR A 346 -8.74 -13.11 6.24
C THR A 346 -9.18 -12.98 7.69
N GLU A 347 -8.28 -13.37 8.61
CA GLU A 347 -8.46 -13.25 10.05
C GLU A 347 -7.48 -12.21 10.61
N TYR A 348 -7.95 -11.37 11.54
CA TYR A 348 -7.12 -10.40 12.24
C TYR A 348 -7.48 -10.27 13.72
N SER A 349 -6.55 -10.57 14.63
CA SER A 349 -6.85 -10.55 16.07
C SER A 349 -5.81 -9.85 16.94
N ASP A 350 -6.25 -9.52 18.16
CA ASP A 350 -5.43 -9.02 19.26
C ASP A 350 -4.63 -7.77 18.88
N VAL A 351 -5.29 -6.71 18.44
CA VAL A 351 -4.66 -5.55 17.79
C VAL A 351 -4.52 -4.40 18.77
N GLY A 352 -3.38 -3.72 18.72
CA GLY A 352 -3.09 -2.61 19.63
C GLY A 352 -3.00 -3.06 21.09
N ASN A 353 -2.59 -2.13 21.96
CA ASN A 353 -2.64 -2.34 23.40
C ASN A 353 -2.70 -0.98 24.10
N ILE A 354 -3.27 -0.92 25.31
CA ILE A 354 -3.43 0.31 26.12
C ILE A 354 -2.13 1.13 26.29
N ASN A 355 -0.98 0.47 26.26
CA ASN A 355 0.35 1.05 26.42
C ASN A 355 0.95 1.55 25.10
N GLN A 356 0.38 1.17 23.95
CA GLN A 356 0.86 1.51 22.61
C GLN A 356 -0.34 1.84 21.70
N PRO A 357 -1.00 2.99 21.96
CA PRO A 357 -2.17 3.41 21.18
C PRO A 357 -1.80 3.65 19.72
N ILE A 358 -2.74 3.35 18.82
CA ILE A 358 -2.61 3.75 17.42
C ILE A 358 -2.83 5.26 17.34
N ASN A 359 -1.87 6.02 16.82
CA ASN A 359 -2.06 7.46 16.67
C ASN A 359 -2.56 7.76 15.25
N ASN A 360 -3.82 8.20 15.12
CA ASN A 360 -4.43 8.75 13.90
C ASN A 360 -4.66 7.78 12.72
N GLY A 361 -4.53 6.46 12.94
CA GLY A 361 -4.74 5.44 11.89
C GLY A 361 -5.95 4.52 12.12
N GLY A 362 -6.23 3.69 11.13
CA GLY A 362 -7.21 2.62 11.21
C GLY A 362 -6.68 1.40 11.99
N LEU A 363 -7.52 0.65 12.70
CA LEU A 363 -7.09 -0.61 13.33
C LEU A 363 -6.76 -1.66 12.28
N ILE A 364 -7.64 -1.79 11.29
CA ILE A 364 -7.55 -2.76 10.20
C ILE A 364 -6.85 -2.08 9.02
N ALA A 365 -7.51 -1.14 8.35
CA ALA A 365 -6.98 -0.54 7.14
C ALA A 365 -7.10 0.97 7.11
N SER A 366 -6.06 1.62 6.59
CA SER A 366 -6.10 3.02 6.15
C SER A 366 -5.90 3.08 4.66
N VAL A 367 -6.87 3.66 3.94
CA VAL A 367 -6.88 3.71 2.48
C VAL A 367 -6.85 5.16 2.03
N GLU A 368 -5.79 5.53 1.32
CA GLU A 368 -5.53 6.91 0.91
C GLU A 368 -5.23 7.01 -0.58
N GLY A 369 -5.46 8.20 -1.14
CA GLY A 369 -5.19 8.48 -2.54
C GLY A 369 -6.17 7.79 -3.48
N PHE A 370 -5.69 7.40 -4.64
CA PHE A 370 -6.49 6.76 -5.68
C PHE A 370 -6.45 5.25 -5.48
N SER A 371 -7.03 4.79 -4.39
CA SER A 371 -6.88 3.41 -3.92
C SER A 371 -8.22 2.74 -3.73
N ASN A 372 -8.35 1.50 -4.16
CA ASN A 372 -9.52 0.66 -3.99
C ASN A 372 -9.17 -0.54 -3.13
N LEU A 373 -9.92 -0.76 -2.07
CA LEU A 373 -9.84 -1.93 -1.21
C LEU A 373 -11.16 -2.70 -1.29
N TYR A 374 -11.09 -3.95 -1.76
CA TYR A 374 -12.19 -4.90 -1.70
C TYR A 374 -11.87 -5.99 -0.68
N ILE A 375 -12.75 -6.19 0.30
CA ILE A 375 -12.62 -7.22 1.33
C ILE A 375 -13.79 -8.18 1.20
N LYS A 376 -13.52 -9.49 1.28
CA LYS A 376 -14.54 -10.51 1.34
C LYS A 376 -14.22 -11.59 2.37
N ASP A 377 -15.21 -11.99 3.17
CA ASP A 377 -15.09 -13.03 4.19
C ASP A 377 -13.98 -12.68 5.21
N PHE A 378 -14.18 -11.59 5.97
CA PHE A 378 -13.21 -11.08 6.95
C PHE A 378 -13.69 -11.29 8.39
N TYR A 379 -12.82 -11.84 9.23
CA TYR A 379 -13.06 -11.98 10.67
C TYR A 379 -12.05 -11.14 11.46
N GLY A 380 -12.52 -10.40 12.47
CA GLY A 380 -11.65 -9.70 13.39
C GLY A 380 -12.14 -9.73 14.84
N GLU A 381 -11.19 -9.81 15.78
CA GLU A 381 -11.51 -9.84 17.21
C GLU A 381 -10.47 -9.10 18.07
N ASN A 382 -10.92 -8.55 19.20
CA ASN A 382 -10.07 -7.86 20.18
C ASN A 382 -9.24 -6.73 19.54
N LEU A 383 -9.92 -5.78 18.89
CA LEU A 383 -9.28 -4.67 18.19
C LEU A 383 -9.25 -3.42 19.07
N ASN A 384 -8.10 -3.11 19.67
CA ASN A 384 -7.95 -1.99 20.58
C ASN A 384 -7.31 -0.77 19.93
N GLY A 385 -8.10 0.28 19.72
CA GLY A 385 -7.71 1.54 19.10
C GLY A 385 -6.70 2.33 19.91
N GLY A 386 -6.78 2.25 21.24
CA GLY A 386 -6.28 3.31 22.10
C GLY A 386 -6.75 4.66 21.55
N ASN A 387 -5.82 5.60 21.34
CA ASN A 387 -6.12 6.92 20.76
C ASN A 387 -6.39 6.91 19.23
N GLY A 388 -6.57 5.74 18.62
CA GLY A 388 -6.87 5.58 17.21
C GLY A 388 -8.27 6.08 16.86
N VAL A 389 -8.51 6.28 15.56
CA VAL A 389 -9.72 6.95 15.05
C VAL A 389 -10.83 5.99 14.63
N GLY A 390 -10.51 4.77 14.17
CA GLY A 390 -11.52 3.77 13.80
C GLY A 390 -10.92 2.46 13.29
N ALA A 391 -11.76 1.48 12.96
CA ALA A 391 -11.30 0.22 12.36
C ALA A 391 -10.82 0.42 10.91
N PHE A 392 -11.54 1.25 10.16
CA PHE A 392 -11.20 1.64 8.80
C PHE A 392 -11.05 3.15 8.70
N THR A 393 -10.05 3.61 7.94
CA THR A 393 -9.96 5.01 7.55
C THR A 393 -9.88 5.21 6.05
N LEU A 394 -10.49 6.28 5.56
CA LEU A 394 -10.59 6.61 4.14
C LEU A 394 -10.20 8.08 3.91
N ASN A 395 -9.34 8.34 2.92
CA ASN A 395 -8.90 9.68 2.55
C ASN A 395 -8.78 9.86 1.04
N GLN A 396 -9.05 11.07 0.53
CA GLN A 396 -9.01 11.41 -0.90
C GLN A 396 -9.97 10.51 -1.71
N GLU A 397 -9.69 10.22 -2.98
CA GLU A 397 -10.55 9.46 -3.90
C GLU A 397 -10.52 7.92 -3.71
N SER A 398 -10.38 7.50 -2.45
CA SER A 398 -10.24 6.08 -2.12
C SER A 398 -11.60 5.39 -1.94
N THR A 399 -11.63 4.09 -2.22
CA THR A 399 -12.82 3.26 -2.08
C THR A 399 -12.52 2.06 -1.18
N ILE A 400 -13.49 1.72 -0.33
CA ILE A 400 -13.49 0.52 0.48
C ILE A 400 -14.84 -0.18 0.27
N GLU A 401 -14.80 -1.43 -0.18
CA GLU A 401 -15.97 -2.27 -0.35
C GLU A 401 -15.78 -3.57 0.43
N ILE A 402 -16.73 -3.92 1.28
CA ILE A 402 -16.66 -5.07 2.18
C ILE A 402 -17.88 -5.97 1.96
N ASN A 403 -17.64 -7.27 1.78
CA ASN A 403 -18.67 -8.28 1.64
C ASN A 403 -18.44 -9.44 2.59
N ASN A 404 -19.33 -9.62 3.56
CA ASN A 404 -19.19 -10.56 4.66
C ASN A 404 -18.03 -10.17 5.59
N ILE A 405 -18.38 -9.50 6.69
CA ILE A 405 -17.42 -9.11 7.74
C ILE A 405 -18.01 -9.38 9.11
N GLU A 406 -17.20 -9.92 10.00
CA GLU A 406 -17.55 -10.16 11.39
C GLU A 406 -16.48 -9.55 12.30
N LEU A 407 -16.88 -8.60 13.17
CA LEU A 407 -15.99 -7.97 14.14
C LEU A 407 -16.53 -8.07 15.56
N HIS A 408 -15.68 -8.49 16.49
CA HIS A 408 -15.98 -8.61 17.93
C HIS A 408 -14.98 -7.81 18.77
N GLY A 409 -15.49 -7.04 19.74
CA GLY A 409 -14.63 -6.36 20.72
C GLY A 409 -13.74 -5.30 20.08
N VAL A 410 -14.36 -4.26 19.53
CA VAL A 410 -13.65 -3.12 18.93
C VAL A 410 -13.77 -1.92 19.83
N ASP A 411 -12.64 -1.40 20.30
CA ASP A 411 -12.61 -0.19 21.12
C ASP A 411 -11.75 0.92 20.50
N ALA A 412 -12.08 2.18 20.80
CA ALA A 412 -11.24 3.33 20.47
C ALA A 412 -11.51 4.48 21.45
N SER A 413 -10.53 5.38 21.61
CA SER A 413 -10.63 6.60 22.43
C SER A 413 -10.28 7.88 21.66
N GLY A 414 -9.87 7.77 20.39
CA GLY A 414 -9.56 8.92 19.53
C GLY A 414 -10.80 9.68 19.05
N ILE A 415 -10.56 10.81 18.37
CA ILE A 415 -11.60 11.62 17.75
C ILE A 415 -11.91 11.04 16.36
N GLY A 416 -12.95 10.22 16.27
CA GLY A 416 -13.33 9.50 15.05
C GLY A 416 -14.55 8.61 15.28
N GLY A 417 -14.94 7.83 14.28
CA GLY A 417 -15.90 6.74 14.41
C GLY A 417 -15.17 5.43 14.65
N VAL A 418 -15.52 4.72 15.74
CA VAL A 418 -14.86 3.46 16.16
C VAL A 418 -14.77 2.45 15.03
N PHE A 419 -15.78 2.40 14.16
CA PHE A 419 -15.77 1.51 13.02
C PHE A 419 -15.16 2.16 11.78
N PHE A 420 -15.65 3.34 11.39
CA PHE A 420 -15.19 4.02 10.18
C PHE A 420 -14.98 5.50 10.41
N THR A 421 -13.85 6.01 9.93
CA THR A 421 -13.55 7.43 9.88
C THR A 421 -13.08 7.83 8.50
N SER A 422 -13.73 8.82 7.88
CA SER A 422 -13.21 9.42 6.65
C SER A 422 -12.84 10.89 6.86
N SER A 423 -11.80 11.31 6.13
CA SER A 423 -11.35 12.69 6.12
C SER A 423 -10.77 13.07 4.75
N ASN A 424 -10.85 14.35 4.40
CA ASN A 424 -10.30 14.86 3.15
C ASN A 424 -10.76 14.11 1.88
N GLU A 425 -12.02 13.70 1.87
CA GLU A 425 -12.67 12.98 0.79
C GLU A 425 -12.66 13.78 -0.53
N ALA A 426 -12.64 13.07 -1.67
CA ALA A 426 -12.68 13.64 -3.02
C ALA A 426 -13.81 13.01 -3.85
N ILE A 427 -14.13 13.57 -5.02
CA ILE A 427 -15.18 13.02 -5.90
C ILE A 427 -14.78 11.61 -6.35
N GLY A 428 -15.57 10.60 -5.96
CA GLY A 428 -15.30 9.20 -6.27
C GLY A 428 -14.99 8.33 -5.04
N SER A 429 -14.79 8.93 -3.86
CA SER A 429 -14.66 8.19 -2.61
C SER A 429 -15.89 7.31 -2.33
N LYS A 430 -15.69 6.09 -1.81
CA LYS A 430 -16.82 5.18 -1.56
C LYS A 430 -16.56 4.27 -0.37
N PHE A 431 -17.57 4.07 0.47
CA PHE A 431 -17.52 3.07 1.54
C PHE A 431 -18.77 2.20 1.49
N LYS A 432 -18.63 0.89 1.28
CA LYS A 432 -19.76 -0.03 1.12
C LYS A 432 -19.58 -1.28 1.97
N ILE A 433 -20.64 -1.70 2.65
CA ILE A 433 -20.69 -2.94 3.43
C ILE A 433 -21.93 -3.74 3.08
N THR A 434 -21.71 -5.03 2.85
CA THR A 434 -22.74 -6.04 2.67
C THR A 434 -22.47 -7.19 3.63
N ASN A 435 -23.50 -7.68 4.34
CA ASN A 435 -23.41 -8.80 5.28
C ASN A 435 -22.42 -8.54 6.43
N GLY A 436 -22.64 -7.49 7.23
CA GLY A 436 -21.78 -7.17 8.38
C GLY A 436 -22.36 -7.65 9.71
N ASN A 437 -21.56 -8.27 10.57
CA ASN A 437 -21.91 -8.60 11.95
C ASN A 437 -20.94 -7.91 12.92
N PHE A 438 -21.43 -6.93 13.68
CA PHE A 438 -20.62 -6.09 14.55
C PHE A 438 -21.11 -6.21 15.99
N LYS A 439 -20.20 -6.62 16.88
CA LYS A 439 -20.53 -6.88 18.28
C LYS A 439 -19.51 -6.27 19.24
N ASP A 440 -20.00 -5.75 20.35
CA ASP A 440 -19.19 -5.30 21.48
C ASP A 440 -18.25 -4.13 21.10
N PHE A 441 -18.84 -3.05 20.55
CA PHE A 441 -18.12 -1.82 20.15
C PHE A 441 -18.13 -0.78 21.27
N ILE A 442 -16.97 -0.19 21.57
CA ILE A 442 -16.78 0.74 22.70
C ILE A 442 -16.09 2.03 22.24
N GLN A 443 -16.77 3.17 22.36
CA GLN A 443 -16.18 4.50 22.18
C GLN A 443 -15.87 5.15 23.54
N ASN A 444 -14.58 5.24 23.86
CA ASN A 444 -14.04 5.77 25.10
C ASN A 444 -13.70 7.27 25.03
N SER A 445 -13.82 7.93 23.88
CA SER A 445 -13.43 9.34 23.73
C SER A 445 -14.31 10.27 24.57
N VAL A 446 -13.67 11.18 25.31
CA VAL A 446 -14.33 12.30 26.01
C VAL A 446 -14.64 13.47 25.08
N ASN A 447 -14.00 13.51 23.91
CA ASN A 447 -14.17 14.56 22.92
C ASN A 447 -15.36 14.26 22.00
N LEU A 448 -15.65 15.20 21.10
CA LEU A 448 -16.69 15.14 20.08
C LEU A 448 -16.41 14.08 19.00
N ALA A 449 -16.39 12.80 19.38
CA ALA A 449 -16.22 11.64 18.49
C ALA A 449 -17.57 11.11 17.99
N SER A 450 -17.51 10.26 16.96
CA SER A 450 -18.65 9.43 16.59
C SER A 450 -18.57 8.10 17.32
N SER A 451 -19.75 7.57 17.59
CA SER A 451 -19.91 6.30 18.24
C SER A 451 -19.57 5.15 17.26
N PHE A 452 -19.91 5.28 15.97
CA PHE A 452 -19.63 4.24 14.98
C PHE A 452 -18.99 4.80 13.70
N ILE A 453 -19.56 5.86 13.10
CA ILE A 453 -19.09 6.43 11.82
C ILE A 453 -18.87 7.94 11.92
N MET A 454 -17.69 8.40 11.55
CA MET A 454 -17.35 9.82 11.45
C MET A 454 -16.86 10.22 10.05
N VAL A 455 -17.31 11.37 9.57
CA VAL A 455 -16.93 11.94 8.26
C VAL A 455 -16.60 13.42 8.46
N GLU A 456 -15.43 13.89 7.98
CA GLU A 456 -14.94 15.27 8.24
C GLU A 456 -15.25 16.33 7.18
N LYS A 457 -15.28 16.01 5.88
CA LYS A 457 -15.65 17.01 4.87
C LYS A 457 -17.10 16.87 4.45
N ASN A 458 -17.66 18.00 4.00
CA ASN A 458 -18.89 18.04 3.23
C ASN A 458 -18.73 17.04 2.09
N ILE A 459 -19.49 15.95 2.16
CA ILE A 459 -19.72 15.09 1.02
C ILE A 459 -20.40 15.97 -0.04
N ASP A 460 -19.62 16.55 -0.95
CA ASP A 460 -20.13 17.41 -2.01
C ASP A 460 -20.64 16.51 -3.15
N ILE A 461 -21.96 16.29 -3.17
CA ILE A 461 -22.64 15.47 -4.18
C ILE A 461 -23.31 16.42 -5.19
N SER A 462 -22.63 16.61 -6.32
CA SER A 462 -23.28 17.16 -7.51
C SER A 462 -23.63 16.05 -8.48
N ILE A 463 -24.70 16.27 -9.24
CA ILE A 463 -25.23 15.35 -10.25
C ILE A 463 -24.22 15.22 -11.39
N ASN A 464 -23.30 14.26 -11.22
CA ASN A 464 -22.85 13.33 -12.25
C ASN A 464 -22.05 12.12 -11.73
N ASN A 465 -21.78 11.98 -10.41
CA ASN A 465 -21.52 10.68 -9.72
C ASN A 465 -21.18 10.91 -8.22
N PRO A 466 -22.00 10.46 -7.23
CA PRO A 466 -21.73 10.75 -5.82
C PRO A 466 -20.81 9.75 -5.11
N THR A 467 -20.18 10.21 -4.03
CA THR A 467 -19.63 9.38 -2.96
C THR A 467 -20.78 8.73 -2.18
N LYS A 468 -20.61 7.50 -1.67
CA LYS A 468 -21.74 6.74 -1.10
C LYS A 468 -21.32 5.94 0.13
N ILE A 469 -22.16 5.96 1.16
CA ILE A 469 -22.09 5.05 2.30
C ILE A 469 -23.30 4.09 2.24
N GLU A 470 -23.06 2.79 2.12
CA GLU A 470 -24.11 1.78 1.98
C GLU A 470 -23.94 0.64 2.98
N PHE A 471 -24.97 0.41 3.81
CA PHE A 471 -25.12 -0.73 4.70
C PHE A 471 -26.28 -1.61 4.22
N ASN A 472 -25.99 -2.87 3.91
CA ASN A 472 -27.01 -3.85 3.53
C ASN A 472 -26.82 -5.17 4.28
N ASN A 473 -27.87 -5.62 4.97
CA ASN A 473 -27.86 -6.82 5.80
C ASN A 473 -26.78 -6.73 6.90
N VAL A 474 -26.89 -5.71 7.75
CA VAL A 474 -25.89 -5.44 8.81
C VAL A 474 -26.53 -5.55 10.18
N SER A 475 -25.89 -6.29 11.10
CA SER A 475 -26.27 -6.40 12.50
C SER A 475 -25.26 -5.66 13.37
N ILE A 476 -25.74 -4.80 14.27
CA ILE A 476 -24.95 -4.12 15.29
C ILE A 476 -25.58 -4.38 16.66
N SER A 477 -24.79 -4.86 17.61
CA SER A 477 -25.25 -5.15 18.97
C SER A 477 -24.21 -4.79 20.03
N ASN A 478 -24.69 -4.54 21.26
CA ASN A 478 -23.86 -4.21 22.43
C ASN A 478 -22.93 -3.02 22.20
N TYR A 479 -23.47 -1.93 21.67
CA TYR A 479 -22.71 -0.71 21.43
C TYR A 479 -22.70 0.19 22.68
N THR A 480 -21.53 0.68 23.10
CA THR A 480 -21.42 1.58 24.26
C THR A 480 -20.56 2.81 23.98
N SER A 481 -20.99 4.00 24.43
CA SER A 481 -20.15 5.21 24.44
C SER A 481 -20.09 5.87 25.83
N PHE A 482 -18.91 6.36 26.19
CA PHE A 482 -18.63 7.03 27.48
C PHE A 482 -19.01 8.52 27.52
N SER A 483 -19.26 9.13 26.37
CA SER A 483 -19.68 10.53 26.20
C SER A 483 -20.90 10.64 25.29
N PRO A 484 -21.62 11.78 25.27
CA PRO A 484 -22.68 11.99 24.30
C PRO A 484 -22.10 12.00 22.88
N SER A 485 -22.23 10.88 22.16
CA SER A 485 -21.82 10.72 20.77
C SER A 485 -22.99 10.29 19.90
N LEU A 486 -22.95 10.66 18.63
CA LEU A 486 -23.92 10.22 17.62
C LEU A 486 -23.42 8.90 16.99
N LEU A 487 -24.33 8.01 16.59
CA LEU A 487 -23.95 6.77 15.93
C LEU A 487 -23.33 7.05 14.55
N PHE A 488 -23.93 7.99 13.84
CA PHE A 488 -23.42 8.55 12.59
C PHE A 488 -23.25 10.05 12.75
N LYS A 489 -22.05 10.55 12.44
CA LYS A 489 -21.71 11.96 12.58
C LYS A 489 -20.99 12.47 11.34
N SER A 490 -21.57 13.48 10.70
CA SER A 490 -20.87 14.39 9.80
C SER A 490 -20.38 15.60 10.59
N GLN A 491 -19.11 15.97 10.46
CA GLN A 491 -18.56 17.17 11.10
C GLN A 491 -18.21 18.20 10.04
N SER A 492 -19.02 19.25 9.85
CA SER A 492 -18.59 20.40 9.05
C SER A 492 -17.76 21.36 9.90
N ILE A 493 -16.48 21.55 9.56
CA ILE A 493 -15.54 22.36 10.34
C ILE A 493 -15.73 23.89 10.08
N ASN A 494 -16.62 24.33 9.18
CA ASN A 494 -16.81 25.75 8.88
C ASN A 494 -18.28 26.15 8.63
N GLU A 495 -18.84 27.01 9.50
CA GLU A 495 -20.22 27.56 9.47
C GLU A 495 -20.56 28.47 8.25
N LYS A 496 -19.75 28.50 7.19
CA LYS A 496 -19.92 29.46 6.07
C LYS A 496 -20.06 28.84 4.68
N ILE A 497 -20.04 27.51 4.55
CA ILE A 497 -20.30 26.84 3.28
C ILE A 497 -21.45 25.86 3.48
N THR A 498 -22.63 26.29 3.04
CA THR A 498 -23.86 25.50 2.93
C THR A 498 -23.79 24.50 1.77
N TYR A 499 -24.49 23.38 1.96
CA TYR A 499 -24.87 22.27 1.08
C TYR A 499 -24.08 20.95 1.30
N ASP A 500 -24.68 19.98 2.02
CA ASP A 500 -24.17 18.62 2.21
C ASP A 500 -24.97 17.63 1.34
N TYR A 501 -24.33 17.07 0.32
CA TYR A 501 -24.83 16.04 -0.59
C TYR A 501 -25.18 14.62 -0.08
N GLY A 502 -24.82 14.22 1.14
CA GLY A 502 -24.54 12.82 1.52
C GLY A 502 -25.66 11.80 1.30
N GLU A 503 -25.40 10.67 0.63
CA GLU A 503 -26.33 9.52 0.63
C GLU A 503 -25.85 8.43 1.59
N ILE A 504 -26.61 8.21 2.66
CA ILE A 504 -26.49 7.03 3.51
C ILE A 504 -27.70 6.14 3.26
N THR A 505 -27.45 4.92 2.79
CA THR A 505 -28.51 3.91 2.65
C THR A 505 -28.28 2.78 3.65
N ILE A 506 -29.25 2.57 4.53
CA ILE A 506 -29.28 1.46 5.51
C ILE A 506 -30.46 0.56 5.12
N SER A 507 -30.17 -0.71 4.84
CA SER A 507 -31.18 -1.65 4.35
C SER A 507 -31.05 -3.02 5.00
N ASN A 508 -32.19 -3.61 5.39
CA ASN A 508 -32.26 -4.96 5.96
C ASN A 508 -31.35 -5.14 7.20
N SER A 509 -31.20 -4.10 8.02
CA SER A 509 -30.25 -4.10 9.14
C SER A 509 -30.95 -4.24 10.50
N TYR A 510 -30.19 -4.65 11.51
CA TYR A 510 -30.67 -4.82 12.87
C TYR A 510 -29.73 -4.12 13.86
N PHE A 511 -30.29 -3.23 14.66
CA PHE A 511 -29.55 -2.46 15.67
C PHE A 511 -30.15 -2.73 17.04
N SER A 512 -29.33 -3.19 17.98
CA SER A 512 -29.78 -3.54 19.35
C SER A 512 -28.77 -3.09 20.39
N ASP A 513 -29.27 -2.87 21.61
CA ASP A 513 -28.46 -2.54 22.78
C ASP A 513 -27.45 -1.41 22.53
N ILE A 514 -27.95 -0.29 21.99
CA ILE A 514 -27.16 0.93 21.78
C ILE A 514 -27.25 1.77 23.05
N TRP A 515 -26.18 1.75 23.84
CA TRP A 515 -26.04 2.50 25.08
C TRP A 515 -25.25 3.78 24.83
N ARG A 516 -25.95 4.91 24.81
CA ARG A 516 -25.33 6.23 24.72
C ARG A 516 -25.11 6.79 26.12
N CYS A 517 -23.87 7.19 26.39
CA CYS A 517 -23.51 7.87 27.62
C CYS A 517 -23.80 7.02 28.88
N MET A 518 -23.12 5.88 29.02
CA MET A 518 -23.19 5.08 30.24
C MET A 518 -22.56 5.82 31.42
N VAL A 519 -23.39 6.56 32.17
CA VAL A 519 -23.25 6.89 33.61
C VAL A 519 -21.84 7.28 34.07
N SER A 520 -21.14 8.13 33.31
CA SER A 520 -20.03 8.89 33.88
C SER A 520 -20.58 10.19 34.47
N ASP A 521 -19.99 10.71 35.55
CA ASP A 521 -20.33 12.05 36.04
C ASP A 521 -20.15 13.10 34.93
N TYR A 522 -19.27 12.82 33.97
CA TYR A 522 -19.07 13.59 32.73
C TYR A 522 -20.33 13.65 31.88
N CYS A 523 -21.02 12.52 31.65
CA CYS A 523 -22.30 12.47 30.93
C CYS A 523 -23.36 13.38 31.55
N VAL A 524 -23.39 13.46 32.87
CA VAL A 524 -24.36 14.29 33.61
C VAL A 524 -24.00 15.76 33.51
N ILE A 525 -22.71 16.10 33.57
CA ILE A 525 -22.22 17.48 33.48
C ILE A 525 -22.41 18.02 32.06
N THR A 526 -22.01 17.29 31.02
CA THR A 526 -22.17 17.72 29.62
C THR A 526 -23.62 17.81 29.17
N ASN A 527 -24.53 17.00 29.75
CA ASN A 527 -25.96 17.13 29.48
C ASN A 527 -26.63 18.28 30.25
N ARG A 528 -26.03 18.75 31.36
CA ARG A 528 -26.56 19.87 32.15
C ARG A 528 -26.07 21.22 31.68
N ASP A 529 -24.89 21.28 31.08
CA ASP A 529 -24.34 22.52 30.56
C ASP A 529 -24.99 22.87 29.21
N GLU A 530 -26.11 23.59 29.29
CA GLU A 530 -26.66 24.46 28.22
C GLU A 530 -25.61 25.46 27.66
N ILE A 531 -24.42 25.52 28.26
CA ILE A 531 -23.33 26.47 28.00
C ILE A 531 -22.70 26.30 26.60
N LEU A 532 -22.82 25.14 25.95
CA LEU A 532 -22.26 24.96 24.59
C LEU A 532 -23.23 25.24 23.44
N ASN A 533 -24.54 25.43 23.66
CA ASN A 533 -25.57 25.53 22.58
C ASN A 533 -25.55 24.38 21.54
N ILE A 534 -24.71 23.36 21.69
CA ILE A 534 -24.59 22.22 20.76
C ILE A 534 -25.34 21.05 21.39
N VAL A 535 -26.67 21.08 21.27
CA VAL A 535 -27.50 19.94 21.67
C VAL A 535 -27.47 18.90 20.55
N GLN A 536 -26.40 18.11 20.45
CA GLN A 536 -26.33 16.95 19.54
C GLN A 536 -27.04 15.72 20.15
N ASN A 537 -28.34 15.87 20.39
CA ASN A 537 -29.20 14.76 20.79
C ASN A 537 -29.79 14.09 19.55
N GLY A 538 -29.14 13.03 19.05
CA GLY A 538 -29.66 12.26 17.90
C GLY A 538 -29.00 10.88 17.74
N ILE A 539 -29.55 10.04 16.88
CA ILE A 539 -28.88 8.79 16.45
C ILE A 539 -27.97 9.09 15.24
N ILE A 540 -28.42 9.98 14.36
CA ILE A 540 -27.80 10.29 13.07
C ILE A 540 -27.75 11.81 12.91
N ASP A 541 -26.58 12.35 12.56
CA ASP A 541 -26.38 13.70 12.01
C ASP A 541 -25.54 13.58 10.74
N ILE A 542 -26.12 13.97 9.61
CA ILE A 542 -25.53 13.83 8.27
C ILE A 542 -25.33 15.17 7.57
N GLY A 543 -25.55 16.29 8.26
CA GLY A 543 -25.53 17.62 7.64
C GLY A 543 -26.80 17.97 6.86
N ASN A 544 -26.82 19.18 6.31
CA ASN A 544 -27.96 19.75 5.55
C ASN A 544 -27.95 19.27 4.10
N ASP A 545 -29.10 18.99 3.48
CA ASP A 545 -29.22 18.51 2.09
C ASP A 545 -28.80 17.04 1.84
N SER A 546 -28.38 16.33 2.91
CA SER A 546 -28.04 14.91 2.86
C SER A 546 -29.31 14.06 2.90
N THR A 547 -29.27 12.88 2.27
CA THR A 547 -30.35 11.88 2.28
C THR A 547 -29.92 10.65 3.07
N VAL A 548 -30.67 10.36 4.14
CA VAL A 548 -30.64 9.04 4.80
C VAL A 548 -31.86 8.25 4.37
N THR A 549 -31.62 7.09 3.74
CA THR A 549 -32.65 6.12 3.38
C THR A 549 -32.54 4.91 4.31
N ILE A 550 -33.59 4.65 5.10
CA ILE A 550 -33.65 3.49 6.00
C ILE A 550 -34.80 2.59 5.54
N ASN A 551 -34.46 1.38 5.06
CA ASN A 551 -35.41 0.40 4.56
C ASN A 551 -35.30 -0.90 5.33
N ASN A 552 -36.44 -1.51 5.71
CA ASN A 552 -36.49 -2.82 6.39
C ASN A 552 -35.49 -2.97 7.56
N THR A 553 -35.29 -1.92 8.35
CA THR A 553 -34.31 -1.89 9.43
C THR A 553 -35.03 -1.83 10.78
N THR A 554 -34.53 -2.58 11.77
CA THR A 554 -35.12 -2.63 13.12
C THR A 554 -34.14 -2.04 14.14
N PHE A 555 -34.68 -1.23 15.07
CA PHE A 555 -33.96 -0.71 16.24
C PHE A 555 -34.69 -1.22 17.49
N GLU A 556 -34.14 -2.22 18.19
CA GLU A 556 -34.85 -2.92 19.27
C GLU A 556 -34.65 -2.26 20.64
N PHE A 557 -33.45 -1.73 20.93
CA PHE A 557 -33.15 -1.07 22.22
C PHE A 557 -32.13 0.07 22.06
N CYS A 558 -32.62 1.31 22.12
CA CYS A 558 -31.79 2.52 22.11
C CYS A 558 -31.93 3.25 23.44
N TYR A 559 -30.91 3.19 24.29
CA TYR A 559 -30.92 3.83 25.61
C TYR A 559 -30.18 5.16 25.54
N SER A 560 -30.85 6.24 25.94
CA SER A 560 -30.19 7.47 26.37
C SER A 560 -30.35 7.61 27.87
N SER A 561 -29.26 7.87 28.58
CA SER A 561 -29.33 8.09 30.02
C SER A 561 -30.08 9.40 30.30
N LYS A 562 -31.37 9.27 30.66
CA LYS A 562 -32.11 10.33 31.36
C LYS A 562 -31.87 10.17 32.85
N LYS A 563 -31.23 11.17 33.46
CA LYS A 563 -31.44 11.46 34.88
C LYS A 563 -32.02 12.85 35.03
#